data_AF-A0A7Y6Y8C8-F1
#
_entry.id   AF-A0A7Y6Y8C8-F1
#
_cell.length_a   1.000
_cell.length_b   1.000
_cell.length_c   1.000
_cell.angle_alpha   90.00
_cell.angle_beta   90.00
_cell.angle_gamma   90.00
#
_symmetry.space_group_name_H-M   'P 1'
#
loop_
_entity.id
_entity.type
_entity.pdbx_description
1 polymer ?
#
loop_
_entity_poly.entity_id
_entity_poly.type
_entity_poly.pdbx_seq_one_letter_code
_entity_poly.pdbx_strand_id
1 'polypeptide(L)'
;MKVVFPMTGPNWFADEQHAFPKPLVDVAGRTMFENAVDAFREFDDLEILVAINERDAKDYHLDQVIKRATEGLKSNIRILSRETAGALCTTLLLSDLFGEDELLISNYDHHINFRVADALQYFRAENADFGVISFDSVHPKWSYVRLDETESVIESTEKNPISKHALVGMYYFRSSGNFVKGAKETILSSPSDKDRFYTSEVINALVLAGLKGRCYKIAKHQYRNFYDSSELKDFNEQASVNRGGSDRILANTKLYIRKFDSKDVLGVASLLTEGATLYDPKIGEVVGRAAIVEFVGKLFEEHGKLNFVAKRIVVGEDCSVIEFILTLDSSTIRGIDLITWRDDQIERIEAYLEVQ
;
A
#
# COMPACT_ATOMS: atom_id res chain seq x y z
N MET A 1 7.30 9.54 -16.90
CA MET A 1 8.25 8.94 -15.92
C MET A 1 8.30 7.43 -16.12
N LYS A 2 9.42 6.76 -15.82
CA LYS A 2 9.54 5.29 -15.87
C LYS A 2 9.81 4.69 -14.50
N VAL A 3 9.17 3.55 -14.22
CA VAL A 3 9.40 2.77 -13.00
C VAL A 3 9.94 1.40 -13.38
N VAL A 4 11.11 1.04 -12.84
CA VAL A 4 11.80 -0.21 -13.18
C VAL A 4 11.72 -1.19 -12.03
N PHE A 5 11.32 -2.42 -12.33
CA PHE A 5 11.38 -3.58 -11.45
C PHE A 5 12.40 -4.60 -11.98
N PRO A 6 13.64 -4.62 -11.46
CA PRO A 6 14.67 -5.58 -11.88
C PRO A 6 14.49 -6.92 -11.14
N MET A 7 13.77 -7.87 -11.73
CA MET A 7 13.36 -9.14 -11.07
C MET A 7 14.11 -10.37 -11.62
N THR A 8 15.42 -10.26 -11.88
CA THR A 8 16.23 -11.38 -12.41
C THR A 8 17.24 -11.94 -11.41
N GLY A 9 17.12 -11.55 -10.14
CA GLY A 9 17.91 -12.14 -9.05
C GLY A 9 17.32 -13.48 -8.58
N PRO A 10 17.80 -14.00 -7.44
CA PRO A 10 17.22 -15.19 -6.82
C PRO A 10 15.78 -14.89 -6.39
N ASN A 11 14.82 -15.25 -7.22
CA ASN A 11 13.39 -15.05 -6.97
C ASN A 11 12.83 -16.15 -6.06
N TRP A 12 13.61 -16.66 -5.12
CA TRP A 12 13.22 -17.77 -4.25
C TRP A 12 13.50 -17.40 -2.80
N PHE A 13 12.60 -17.80 -1.91
CA PHE A 13 12.93 -17.81 -0.48
C PHE A 13 14.01 -18.87 -0.23
N ALA A 14 14.85 -18.64 0.78
CA ALA A 14 15.87 -19.62 1.16
C ALA A 14 15.29 -20.86 1.85
N ASP A 15 14.02 -20.81 2.26
CA ASP A 15 13.28 -21.93 2.82
C ASP A 15 12.62 -22.81 1.74
N GLU A 16 12.41 -24.07 2.07
CA GLU A 16 11.72 -25.04 1.20
C GLU A 16 10.19 -24.89 1.22
N GLN A 17 9.64 -23.84 1.85
CA GLN A 17 8.20 -23.73 2.10
C GLN A 17 7.42 -23.11 0.92
N HIS A 18 8.12 -22.55 -0.08
CA HIS A 18 7.50 -21.85 -1.20
C HIS A 18 7.81 -22.54 -2.53
N ALA A 19 6.76 -23.07 -3.18
CA ALA A 19 6.86 -23.75 -4.47
C ALA A 19 6.92 -22.80 -5.68
N PHE A 20 6.68 -21.50 -5.45
CA PHE A 20 6.57 -20.47 -6.49
C PHE A 20 7.64 -19.38 -6.30
N PRO A 21 8.08 -18.72 -7.38
CA PRO A 21 9.00 -17.59 -7.28
C PRO A 21 8.36 -16.42 -6.50
N LYS A 22 9.16 -15.67 -5.73
CA LYS A 22 8.74 -14.57 -4.84
C LYS A 22 7.71 -13.62 -5.47
N PRO A 23 7.86 -13.14 -6.73
CA PRO A 23 6.86 -12.26 -7.36
C PRO A 23 5.42 -12.82 -7.37
N LEU A 24 5.26 -14.15 -7.39
CA LEU A 24 3.96 -14.84 -7.43
C LEU A 24 3.42 -15.25 -6.06
N VAL A 25 4.21 -15.10 -5.00
CA VAL A 25 3.79 -15.51 -3.67
C VAL A 25 2.67 -14.60 -3.15
N ASP A 26 1.69 -15.19 -2.47
CA ASP A 26 0.53 -14.48 -1.93
C ASP A 26 0.94 -13.50 -0.83
N VAL A 27 0.58 -12.23 -1.02
CA VAL A 27 0.66 -11.14 -0.07
C VAL A 27 -0.74 -10.55 0.05
N ALA A 28 -1.41 -10.85 1.15
CA ALA A 28 -2.77 -10.44 1.44
C ALA A 28 -3.77 -10.74 0.29
N GLY A 29 -3.76 -11.95 -0.26
CA GLY A 29 -4.72 -12.40 -1.28
C GLY A 29 -4.46 -11.87 -2.70
N ARG A 30 -3.32 -11.22 -2.92
CA ARG A 30 -2.81 -10.78 -4.23
C ARG A 30 -1.36 -11.22 -4.35
N THR A 31 -0.82 -11.34 -5.55
CA THR A 31 0.60 -11.66 -5.72
C THR A 31 1.49 -10.55 -5.16
N MET A 32 2.70 -10.89 -4.74
CA MET A 32 3.69 -9.92 -4.24
C MET A 32 3.94 -8.80 -5.25
N PHE A 33 4.08 -9.13 -6.53
CA PHE A 33 4.27 -8.14 -7.59
C PHE A 33 3.04 -7.24 -7.78
N GLU A 34 1.82 -7.79 -7.72
CA GLU A 34 0.58 -6.99 -7.77
C GLU A 34 0.55 -5.94 -6.65
N ASN A 35 0.91 -6.31 -5.42
CA ASN A 35 0.99 -5.36 -4.31
C ASN A 35 2.04 -4.27 -4.55
N ALA A 36 3.21 -4.62 -5.10
CA ALA A 36 4.27 -3.65 -5.37
C ALA A 36 3.88 -2.66 -6.48
N VAL A 37 3.24 -3.12 -7.56
CA VAL A 37 2.87 -2.25 -8.68
C VAL A 37 1.65 -1.36 -8.37
N ASP A 38 0.79 -1.77 -7.43
CA ASP A 38 -0.40 -1.03 -7.01
C ASP A 38 -0.08 0.39 -6.53
N ALA A 39 1.09 0.55 -5.89
CA ALA A 39 1.60 1.85 -5.41
C ALA A 39 1.80 2.89 -6.53
N PHE A 40 1.81 2.46 -7.78
CA PHE A 40 2.04 3.32 -8.94
C PHE A 40 0.77 3.60 -9.75
N ARG A 41 -0.40 3.09 -9.34
CA ARG A 41 -1.66 3.31 -10.07
C ARG A 41 -2.20 4.73 -9.94
N GLU A 42 -1.68 5.54 -9.00
CA GLU A 42 -2.06 6.95 -8.85
C GLU A 42 -1.45 7.88 -9.92
N PHE A 43 -0.53 7.38 -10.77
CA PHE A 43 0.15 8.20 -11.79
C PHE A 43 -0.47 8.01 -13.18
N ASP A 44 -0.86 9.12 -13.80
CA ASP A 44 -1.50 9.10 -15.14
C ASP A 44 -0.51 8.85 -16.30
N ASP A 45 0.73 9.35 -16.21
CA ASP A 45 1.74 9.23 -17.29
C ASP A 45 3.03 8.57 -16.81
N LEU A 46 2.94 7.25 -16.75
CA LEU A 46 3.90 6.33 -16.17
C LEU A 46 4.04 5.12 -17.11
N GLU A 47 5.25 4.61 -17.26
CA GLU A 47 5.52 3.32 -17.89
C GLU A 47 6.27 2.39 -16.92
N ILE A 48 5.73 1.19 -16.72
CA ILE A 48 6.33 0.12 -15.91
C ILE A 48 7.28 -0.71 -16.78
N LEU A 49 8.56 -0.77 -16.42
CA LEU A 49 9.55 -1.61 -17.07
C LEU A 49 9.93 -2.76 -16.14
N VAL A 50 9.77 -3.99 -16.61
CA VAL A 50 10.08 -5.18 -15.81
C VAL A 50 11.09 -6.03 -16.54
N ALA A 51 12.11 -6.51 -15.83
CA ALA A 51 13.00 -7.54 -16.32
C ALA A 51 12.84 -8.82 -15.50
N ILE A 52 12.58 -9.95 -16.17
CA ILE A 52 12.45 -11.27 -15.55
C ILE A 52 13.39 -12.26 -16.21
N ASN A 53 13.69 -13.37 -15.52
CA ASN A 53 14.46 -14.45 -16.14
C ASN A 53 13.55 -15.36 -17.00
N GLU A 54 14.13 -15.99 -18.02
CA GLU A 54 13.43 -16.87 -18.98
C GLU A 54 12.79 -18.09 -18.30
N ARG A 55 13.44 -18.61 -17.25
CA ARG A 55 12.92 -19.75 -16.48
C ARG A 55 11.58 -19.41 -15.83
N ASP A 56 11.48 -18.27 -15.15
CA ASP A 56 10.26 -17.85 -14.45
C ASP A 56 9.12 -17.52 -15.43
N ALA A 57 9.46 -16.96 -16.59
CA ALA A 57 8.50 -16.76 -17.67
C ALA A 57 7.98 -18.11 -18.22
N LYS A 58 8.87 -19.08 -18.43
CA LYS A 58 8.52 -20.38 -19.03
C LYS A 58 7.78 -21.30 -18.06
N ASP A 59 8.32 -21.47 -16.86
CA ASP A 59 7.88 -22.48 -15.90
C ASP A 59 6.66 -22.00 -15.09
N TYR A 60 6.51 -20.69 -14.91
CA TYR A 60 5.47 -20.10 -14.06
C TYR A 60 4.61 -19.04 -14.76
N HIS A 61 4.81 -18.81 -16.06
CA HIS A 61 4.08 -17.80 -16.83
C HIS A 61 4.14 -16.40 -16.20
N LEU A 62 5.27 -16.07 -15.56
CA LEU A 62 5.43 -14.84 -14.79
C LEU A 62 5.21 -13.58 -15.67
N ASP A 63 5.58 -13.63 -16.94
CA ASP A 63 5.31 -12.56 -17.92
C ASP A 63 3.81 -12.29 -18.08
N GLN A 64 2.99 -13.34 -18.12
CA GLN A 64 1.53 -13.22 -18.24
C GLN A 64 0.92 -12.68 -16.95
N VAL A 65 1.41 -13.13 -15.79
CA VAL A 65 0.97 -12.60 -14.50
C VAL A 65 1.30 -11.12 -14.37
N ILE A 66 2.53 -10.71 -14.70
CA ILE A 66 2.94 -9.30 -14.71
C ILE A 66 2.05 -8.48 -15.63
N LYS A 67 1.75 -8.99 -16.84
CA LYS A 67 0.87 -8.31 -17.80
C LYS A 67 -0.55 -8.08 -17.25
N ARG A 68 -1.06 -9.01 -16.43
CA ARG A 68 -2.34 -8.84 -15.72
C ARG A 68 -2.22 -7.85 -14.57
N ALA A 69 -1.16 -7.95 -13.78
CA ALA A 69 -0.86 -7.06 -12.67
C ALA A 69 -0.69 -5.60 -13.11
N THR A 70 -0.21 -5.36 -14.35
CA THR A 70 -0.04 -4.02 -14.95
C THR A 70 -1.22 -3.59 -15.82
N GLU A 71 -2.35 -4.31 -15.84
CA GLU A 71 -3.50 -3.94 -16.64
C GLU A 71 -3.99 -2.52 -16.28
N GLY A 72 -4.21 -1.69 -17.30
CA GLY A 72 -4.51 -0.26 -17.16
C GLY A 72 -3.28 0.66 -17.10
N LEU A 73 -2.06 0.12 -17.05
CA LEU A 73 -0.80 0.89 -17.11
C LEU A 73 -0.07 0.63 -18.43
N LYS A 74 0.77 1.58 -18.88
CA LYS A 74 1.77 1.28 -19.91
C LYS A 74 2.83 0.38 -19.28
N SER A 75 3.16 -0.74 -19.92
CA SER A 75 4.20 -1.64 -19.40
C SER A 75 4.98 -2.36 -20.49
N ASN A 76 6.28 -2.57 -20.24
CA ASN A 76 7.17 -3.37 -21.06
C ASN A 76 7.85 -4.45 -20.21
N ILE A 77 7.87 -5.69 -20.70
CA ILE A 77 8.44 -6.83 -20.00
C ILE A 77 9.58 -7.38 -20.85
N ARG A 78 10.79 -7.39 -20.29
CA ARG A 78 11.98 -7.97 -20.90
C ARG A 78 12.33 -9.30 -20.26
N ILE A 79 12.41 -10.34 -21.09
CA ILE A 79 12.83 -11.67 -20.66
C ILE A 79 14.33 -11.81 -20.91
N LEU A 80 15.09 -12.12 -19.86
CA LEU A 80 16.53 -12.32 -19.91
C LEU A 80 16.86 -13.81 -19.80
N SER A 81 17.77 -14.30 -20.64
CA SER A 81 18.13 -15.73 -20.67
C SER A 81 18.90 -16.21 -19.44
N ARG A 82 19.51 -15.30 -18.67
CA ARG A 82 20.32 -15.63 -17.49
C ARG A 82 20.16 -14.58 -16.39
N GLU A 83 20.48 -14.99 -15.17
CA GLU A 83 20.69 -14.06 -14.06
C GLU A 83 21.80 -13.07 -14.39
N THR A 84 21.66 -11.86 -13.86
CA THR A 84 22.67 -10.81 -13.95
C THR A 84 23.49 -10.77 -12.65
N ALA A 85 24.56 -9.98 -12.66
CA ALA A 85 25.31 -9.66 -11.45
C ALA A 85 24.55 -8.73 -10.48
N GLY A 86 23.22 -8.68 -10.50
CA GLY A 86 22.42 -7.91 -9.54
C GLY A 86 21.52 -6.84 -10.15
N ALA A 87 20.72 -6.19 -9.31
CA ALA A 87 19.66 -5.27 -9.72
C ALA A 87 20.17 -4.08 -10.54
N LEU A 88 21.39 -3.60 -10.26
CA LEU A 88 22.03 -2.53 -11.04
C LEU A 88 22.23 -2.99 -12.50
N CYS A 89 22.85 -4.16 -12.70
CA CYS A 89 23.11 -4.71 -14.03
C CYS A 89 21.82 -5.05 -14.78
N THR A 90 20.81 -5.60 -14.09
CA THR A 90 19.49 -5.84 -14.66
C THR A 90 18.83 -4.56 -15.15
N THR A 91 18.93 -3.49 -14.37
CA THR A 91 18.35 -2.20 -14.75
C THR A 91 19.08 -1.62 -15.96
N LEU A 92 20.41 -1.73 -16.04
CA LEU A 92 21.16 -1.28 -17.23
C LEU A 92 20.75 -1.98 -18.52
N LEU A 93 20.32 -3.25 -18.46
CA LEU A 93 19.79 -3.99 -19.62
C LEU A 93 18.43 -3.47 -20.12
N LEU A 94 17.80 -2.55 -19.40
CA LEU A 94 16.57 -1.85 -19.80
C LEU A 94 16.85 -0.43 -20.31
N SER A 95 18.10 0.01 -20.37
CA SER A 95 18.45 1.42 -20.63
C SER A 95 18.06 1.94 -22.01
N ASP A 96 17.95 1.08 -23.02
CA ASP A 96 17.39 1.39 -24.34
C ASP A 96 15.92 1.82 -24.28
N LEU A 97 15.21 1.47 -23.21
CA LEU A 97 13.82 1.82 -23.00
C LEU A 97 13.63 3.09 -22.16
N PHE A 98 14.69 3.70 -21.59
CA PHE A 98 14.50 4.79 -20.62
C PHE A 98 14.15 6.15 -21.23
N GLY A 99 14.61 6.47 -22.44
CA GLY A 99 14.57 7.86 -22.91
C GLY A 99 15.34 8.79 -21.96
N GLU A 100 14.92 10.05 -21.80
CA GLU A 100 15.61 11.07 -20.98
C GLU A 100 14.82 11.51 -19.73
N ASP A 101 13.64 10.93 -19.50
CA ASP A 101 12.74 11.32 -18.41
C ASP A 101 13.23 10.85 -17.02
N GLU A 102 12.51 11.27 -15.98
CA GLU A 102 12.67 10.77 -14.62
C GLU A 102 12.55 9.24 -14.56
N LEU A 103 13.43 8.64 -13.75
CA LEU A 103 13.52 7.20 -13.54
C LEU A 103 13.36 6.89 -12.06
N LEU A 104 12.50 5.92 -11.75
CA LEU A 104 12.41 5.32 -10.43
C LEU A 104 12.73 3.84 -10.53
N ILE A 105 13.59 3.33 -9.67
CA ILE A 105 13.87 1.89 -9.56
C ILE A 105 13.26 1.42 -8.25
N SER A 106 12.42 0.39 -8.30
CA SER A 106 11.79 -0.19 -7.13
C SER A 106 12.07 -1.69 -7.03
N ASN A 107 12.31 -2.16 -5.82
CA ASN A 107 12.15 -3.57 -5.50
C ASN A 107 10.67 -3.97 -5.64
N TYR A 108 10.42 -5.28 -5.72
CA TYR A 108 9.06 -5.84 -5.76
C TYR A 108 8.67 -6.56 -4.47
N ASP A 109 9.64 -6.86 -3.60
CA ASP A 109 9.47 -7.73 -2.43
C ASP A 109 9.08 -6.95 -1.16
N HIS A 110 8.21 -5.96 -1.32
CA HIS A 110 7.78 -5.09 -0.24
C HIS A 110 6.29 -4.78 -0.27
N HIS A 111 5.78 -4.40 0.89
CA HIS A 111 4.49 -3.75 1.05
C HIS A 111 4.74 -2.32 1.57
N ILE A 112 4.23 -1.34 0.83
CA ILE A 112 4.33 0.07 1.19
C ILE A 112 2.96 0.62 1.56
N ASN A 113 2.93 1.42 2.63
CA ASN A 113 1.75 2.13 3.12
C ASN A 113 2.09 3.62 3.31
N PHE A 114 2.63 4.20 2.24
CA PHE A 114 2.86 5.63 2.05
C PHE A 114 2.61 5.96 0.58
N ARG A 115 2.33 7.24 0.29
CA ARG A 115 2.12 7.68 -1.10
C ARG A 115 3.44 7.98 -1.77
N VAL A 116 3.72 7.29 -2.88
CA VAL A 116 4.95 7.50 -3.65
C VAL A 116 4.95 8.91 -4.26
N ALA A 117 3.77 9.44 -4.63
CA ALA A 117 3.64 10.79 -5.16
C ALA A 117 4.22 11.86 -4.21
N ASP A 118 4.03 11.72 -2.90
CA ASP A 118 4.52 12.68 -1.90
C ASP A 118 6.07 12.70 -1.87
N ALA A 119 6.71 11.53 -1.96
CA ALA A 119 8.16 11.43 -2.03
C ALA A 119 8.71 12.05 -3.32
N LEU A 120 8.09 11.79 -4.47
CA LEU A 120 8.48 12.39 -5.75
C LEU A 120 8.29 13.90 -5.75
N GLN A 121 7.19 14.40 -5.19
CA GLN A 121 6.94 15.83 -5.05
C GLN A 121 8.03 16.49 -4.20
N TYR A 122 8.42 15.86 -3.09
CA TYR A 122 9.52 16.34 -2.25
C TYR A 122 10.85 16.40 -3.02
N PHE A 123 11.22 15.35 -3.76
CA PHE A 123 12.47 15.36 -4.54
C PHE A 123 12.50 16.45 -5.61
N ARG A 124 11.37 16.68 -6.28
CA ARG A 124 11.24 17.76 -7.29
C ARG A 124 11.32 19.14 -6.63
N ALA A 125 10.60 19.36 -5.53
CA ALA A 125 10.60 20.64 -4.80
C ALA A 125 11.99 20.99 -4.27
N GLU A 126 12.73 20.00 -3.78
CA GLU A 126 14.10 20.17 -3.30
C GLU A 126 15.13 20.33 -4.42
N ASN A 127 14.72 20.23 -5.69
CA ASN A 127 15.63 20.12 -6.82
C ASN A 127 16.71 19.05 -6.53
N ALA A 128 16.30 17.84 -6.17
CA ALA A 128 17.18 16.68 -6.01
C ALA A 128 17.50 16.01 -7.37
N ASP A 129 18.77 15.77 -7.66
CA ASP A 129 19.21 15.06 -8.87
C ASP A 129 19.01 13.55 -8.74
N PHE A 130 19.05 13.06 -7.50
CA PHE A 130 18.64 11.72 -7.11
C PHE A 130 17.98 11.74 -5.72
N GLY A 131 17.17 10.73 -5.44
CA GLY A 131 16.40 10.62 -4.21
C GLY A 131 16.36 9.19 -3.70
N VAL A 132 16.37 9.04 -2.38
CA VAL A 132 16.18 7.75 -1.71
C VAL A 132 15.10 7.88 -0.66
N ILE A 133 14.41 6.77 -0.37
CA ILE A 133 13.40 6.71 0.69
C ILE A 133 13.96 5.87 1.83
N SER A 134 13.89 6.40 3.07
CA SER A 134 14.44 5.74 4.24
C SER A 134 13.46 5.63 5.41
N PHE A 135 13.77 4.70 6.31
CA PHE A 135 13.14 4.55 7.62
C PHE A 135 14.24 4.29 8.67
N ASP A 136 13.92 4.50 9.94
CA ASP A 136 14.89 4.26 11.02
C ASP A 136 15.07 2.75 11.27
N SER A 137 16.29 2.24 11.10
CA SER A 137 16.70 0.87 11.46
C SER A 137 18.21 0.79 11.69
N VAL A 138 18.66 -0.26 12.36
CA VAL A 138 20.10 -0.58 12.54
C VAL A 138 20.43 -2.02 12.15
N HIS A 139 19.46 -2.76 11.58
CA HIS A 139 19.67 -4.16 11.19
C HIS A 139 20.56 -4.25 9.94
N PRO A 140 21.62 -5.07 9.90
CA PRO A 140 22.60 -5.09 8.81
C PRO A 140 22.08 -5.67 7.47
N LYS A 141 20.78 -5.93 7.35
CA LYS A 141 20.19 -6.52 6.12
C LYS A 141 19.88 -5.48 5.05
N TRP A 142 19.84 -4.21 5.43
CA TRP A 142 19.45 -3.09 4.58
C TRP A 142 20.66 -2.41 3.95
N SER A 143 20.40 -1.67 2.88
CA SER A 143 21.27 -0.57 2.45
C SER A 143 21.02 0.66 3.32
N TYR A 144 22.05 1.50 3.47
CA TYR A 144 22.02 2.68 4.32
C TYR A 144 22.50 3.91 3.57
N VAL A 145 22.10 5.09 4.05
CA VAL A 145 22.69 6.36 3.63
C VAL A 145 23.15 7.21 4.81
N ARG A 146 24.24 7.94 4.65
CA ARG A 146 24.64 9.00 5.58
C ARG A 146 24.17 10.33 5.04
N LEU A 147 23.66 11.18 5.93
CA LEU A 147 23.23 12.54 5.61
C LEU A 147 24.21 13.56 6.22
N ASP A 148 24.35 14.72 5.60
CA ASP A 148 25.03 15.87 6.20
C ASP A 148 24.09 16.74 7.04
N GLU A 149 24.61 17.85 7.56
CA GLU A 149 23.87 18.83 8.38
C GLU A 149 22.71 19.52 7.63
N THR A 150 22.70 19.44 6.30
CA THR A 150 21.66 20.00 5.42
C THR A 150 20.67 18.96 4.91
N GLU A 151 20.69 17.75 5.50
CA GLU A 151 19.92 16.59 5.07
C GLU A 151 20.19 16.15 3.62
N SER A 152 21.38 16.46 3.10
CA SER A 152 21.84 15.94 1.80
C SER A 152 22.46 14.56 1.95
N VAL A 153 22.23 13.67 0.99
CA VAL A 153 22.86 12.35 0.97
C VAL A 153 24.33 12.48 0.58
N ILE A 154 25.24 11.98 1.43
CA ILE A 154 26.69 12.08 1.23
C ILE A 154 27.41 10.73 1.09
N GLU A 155 26.75 9.63 1.44
CA GLU A 155 27.29 8.28 1.29
C GLU A 155 26.16 7.26 1.29
N SER A 156 26.31 6.18 0.55
CA SER A 156 25.50 4.96 0.67
C SER A 156 26.36 3.72 0.87
N THR A 157 25.85 2.75 1.63
CA THR A 157 26.48 1.43 1.81
C THR A 157 25.45 0.32 1.70
N GLU A 158 25.86 -0.79 1.10
CA GLU A 158 25.06 -2.02 1.06
C GLU A 158 25.38 -2.90 2.27
N LYS A 159 24.36 -3.31 3.04
CA LYS A 159 24.46 -4.25 4.18
C LYS A 159 25.49 -3.86 5.25
N ASN A 160 25.79 -2.58 5.37
CA ASN A 160 26.68 -2.03 6.39
C ASN A 160 26.03 -0.80 7.03
N PRO A 161 25.59 -0.86 8.30
CA PRO A 161 24.85 0.21 8.97
C PRO A 161 25.76 1.40 9.35
N ILE A 162 25.98 2.31 8.40
CA ILE A 162 26.72 3.58 8.59
C ILE A 162 25.89 4.68 9.27
N SER A 163 24.59 4.46 9.41
CA SER A 163 23.63 5.39 10.01
C SER A 163 22.36 4.64 10.42
N LYS A 164 21.34 5.35 10.92
CA LYS A 164 20.00 4.80 11.15
C LYS A 164 19.09 4.83 9.90
N HIS A 165 19.51 5.47 8.81
CA HIS A 165 18.68 5.68 7.62
C HIS A 165 18.75 4.47 6.69
N ALA A 166 17.97 3.44 7.00
CA ALA A 166 17.85 2.24 6.18
C ALA A 166 16.93 2.49 4.97
N LEU A 167 17.31 1.97 3.80
CA LEU A 167 16.60 2.22 2.54
C LEU A 167 15.44 1.27 2.29
N VAL A 168 14.39 1.79 1.66
CA VAL A 168 13.13 1.09 1.27
C VAL A 168 13.27 0.27 -0.03
N GLY A 169 14.42 0.36 -0.71
CA GLY A 169 14.61 -0.25 -2.02
C GLY A 169 13.92 0.51 -3.16
N MET A 170 13.73 1.83 -2.99
CA MET A 170 13.25 2.76 -4.01
C MET A 170 14.27 3.87 -4.25
N TYR A 171 14.65 4.06 -5.51
CA TYR A 171 15.72 4.97 -5.93
C TYR A 171 15.24 5.85 -7.07
N TYR A 172 15.13 7.15 -6.81
CA TYR A 172 14.70 8.16 -7.76
C TYR A 172 15.91 8.83 -8.44
N PHE A 173 15.79 9.10 -9.73
CA PHE A 173 16.75 9.86 -10.51
C PHE A 173 15.98 10.87 -11.36
N ARG A 174 16.39 12.14 -11.32
CA ARG A 174 15.75 13.21 -12.11
C ARG A 174 15.82 12.93 -13.61
N SER A 175 16.87 12.26 -14.06
CA SER A 175 16.96 11.75 -15.41
C SER A 175 17.53 10.34 -15.40
N SER A 176 17.03 9.51 -16.30
CA SER A 176 17.63 8.21 -16.64
C SER A 176 19.13 8.32 -16.95
N GLY A 177 19.56 9.42 -17.56
CA GLY A 177 20.97 9.69 -17.87
C GLY A 177 21.85 9.76 -16.63
N ASN A 178 21.36 10.32 -15.52
CA ASN A 178 22.08 10.32 -14.24
C ASN A 178 22.29 8.88 -13.74
N PHE A 179 21.23 8.07 -13.77
CA PHE A 179 21.33 6.66 -13.39
C PHE A 179 22.33 5.91 -14.28
N VAL A 180 22.21 6.01 -15.61
CA VAL A 180 23.06 5.24 -16.55
C VAL A 180 24.54 5.61 -16.38
N LYS A 181 24.86 6.90 -16.22
CA LYS A 181 26.23 7.34 -15.98
C LYS A 181 26.74 6.85 -14.63
N GLY A 182 25.99 7.04 -13.56
CA GLY A 182 26.36 6.59 -12.22
C GLY A 182 26.54 5.07 -12.15
N ALA A 183 25.64 4.30 -12.75
CA ALA A 183 25.71 2.83 -12.77
C ALA A 183 26.95 2.32 -13.50
N LYS A 184 27.32 2.93 -14.64
CA LYS A 184 28.56 2.59 -15.35
C LYS A 184 29.80 2.94 -14.52
N GLU A 185 29.81 4.09 -13.88
CA GLU A 185 30.92 4.51 -13.01
C GLU A 185 31.07 3.57 -11.81
N THR A 186 29.97 3.20 -11.15
CA THR A 186 29.98 2.21 -10.06
C THR A 186 30.59 0.88 -10.51
N ILE A 187 30.27 0.42 -11.72
CA ILE A 187 30.85 -0.82 -12.26
C ILE A 187 32.36 -0.66 -12.55
N LEU A 188 32.76 0.43 -13.22
CA LEU A 188 34.16 0.67 -13.60
C LEU A 188 35.08 0.88 -12.40
N SER A 189 34.56 1.48 -11.33
CA SER A 189 35.29 1.74 -10.09
C SER A 189 35.24 0.58 -9.08
N SER A 190 34.59 -0.53 -9.42
CA SER A 190 34.48 -1.70 -8.54
C SER A 190 35.72 -2.61 -8.59
N PRO A 191 36.03 -3.32 -7.48
CA PRO A 191 37.06 -4.37 -7.48
C PRO A 191 36.82 -5.43 -8.57
N SER A 192 37.89 -5.97 -9.15
CA SER A 192 37.80 -6.96 -10.22
C SER A 192 37.15 -8.29 -9.80
N ASP A 193 37.11 -8.57 -8.50
CA ASP A 193 36.52 -9.75 -7.87
C ASP A 193 35.09 -9.51 -7.34
N LYS A 194 34.46 -8.38 -7.68
CA LYS A 194 33.09 -8.07 -7.25
C LYS A 194 32.06 -8.88 -8.03
N ASP A 195 31.26 -9.67 -7.30
CA ASP A 195 30.27 -10.58 -7.91
C ASP A 195 28.85 -10.00 -8.05
N ARG A 196 28.46 -9.04 -7.20
CA ARG A 196 27.10 -8.48 -7.16
C ARG A 196 27.12 -6.95 -7.08
N PHE A 197 26.25 -6.33 -7.85
CA PHE A 197 26.08 -4.88 -8.00
C PHE A 197 24.66 -4.46 -7.60
N TYR A 198 24.57 -3.54 -6.66
CA TYR A 198 23.31 -3.08 -6.07
C TYR A 198 23.00 -1.65 -6.48
N THR A 199 21.71 -1.31 -6.61
CA THR A 199 21.27 0.04 -7.00
C THR A 199 21.69 1.10 -5.98
N SER A 200 21.76 0.75 -4.70
CA SER A 200 22.28 1.61 -3.61
C SER A 200 23.69 2.13 -3.87
N GLU A 201 24.53 1.34 -4.53
CA GLU A 201 25.93 1.68 -4.78
C GLU A 201 26.09 2.77 -5.85
N VAL A 202 25.06 2.99 -6.69
CA VAL A 202 25.03 4.08 -7.68
C VAL A 202 25.09 5.44 -7.00
N ILE A 203 24.52 5.56 -5.80
CA ILE A 203 24.42 6.81 -5.05
C ILE A 203 25.81 7.43 -4.81
N ASN A 204 26.81 6.63 -4.46
CA ASN A 204 28.17 7.14 -4.23
C ASN A 204 28.79 7.74 -5.49
N ALA A 205 28.57 7.13 -6.66
CA ALA A 205 29.05 7.68 -7.92
C ALA A 205 28.40 9.03 -8.25
N LEU A 206 27.11 9.19 -7.92
CA LEU A 206 26.40 10.47 -8.12
C LEU A 206 26.86 11.55 -7.13
N VAL A 207 27.09 11.20 -5.87
CA VAL A 207 27.66 12.11 -4.86
C VAL A 207 29.05 12.59 -5.30
N LEU A 208 29.92 11.68 -5.75
CA LEU A 208 31.26 12.02 -6.24
C LEU A 208 31.23 12.89 -7.50
N ALA A 209 30.19 12.75 -8.32
CA ALA A 209 29.93 13.62 -9.48
C ALA A 209 29.34 14.99 -9.10
N GLY A 210 29.17 15.29 -7.81
CA GLY A 210 28.65 16.57 -7.31
C GLY A 210 27.14 16.73 -7.47
N LEU A 211 26.40 15.64 -7.71
CA LEU A 211 24.94 15.69 -7.84
C LEU A 211 24.26 15.77 -6.48
N LYS A 212 23.15 16.50 -6.42
CA LYS A 212 22.41 16.74 -5.19
C LYS A 212 21.47 15.57 -4.85
N GLY A 213 21.73 14.92 -3.72
CA GLY A 213 20.91 13.83 -3.19
C GLY A 213 19.97 14.25 -2.06
N ARG A 214 18.74 13.77 -2.07
CA ARG A 214 17.77 13.95 -0.96
C ARG A 214 17.23 12.64 -0.42
N CYS A 215 16.86 12.65 0.86
CA CYS A 215 16.32 11.48 1.56
C CYS A 215 14.91 11.79 2.07
N TYR A 216 13.91 11.07 1.57
CA TYR A 216 12.54 11.16 2.06
C TYR A 216 12.34 10.14 3.19
N LYS A 217 12.01 10.61 4.39
CA LYS A 217 11.88 9.75 5.57
C LYS A 217 10.43 9.33 5.79
N ILE A 218 10.21 8.04 6.00
CA ILE A 218 8.93 7.44 6.37
C ILE A 218 8.97 6.80 7.76
N ALA A 219 7.81 6.57 8.36
CA ALA A 219 7.70 5.82 9.59
C ALA A 219 7.84 4.31 9.33
N LYS A 220 8.37 3.56 10.30
CA LYS A 220 8.65 2.11 10.13
C LYS A 220 7.41 1.29 9.76
N HIS A 221 6.23 1.63 10.31
CA HIS A 221 4.98 0.92 10.04
C HIS A 221 4.46 1.13 8.61
N GLN A 222 5.00 2.11 7.87
CA GLN A 222 4.65 2.37 6.48
C GLN A 222 5.41 1.48 5.49
N TYR A 223 6.34 0.64 5.97
CA TYR A 223 7.16 -0.21 5.11
C TYR A 223 7.45 -1.58 5.71
N ARG A 224 7.11 -2.62 4.95
CA ARG A 224 7.44 -4.02 5.24
C ARG A 224 8.15 -4.62 4.02
N ASN A 225 9.18 -5.42 4.27
CA ASN A 225 9.89 -6.16 3.23
C ASN A 225 9.77 -7.65 3.52
N PHE A 226 9.55 -8.43 2.48
CA PHE A 226 9.39 -9.87 2.52
C PHE A 226 10.70 -10.55 2.14
N TYR A 227 11.78 -10.21 2.88
CA TYR A 227 13.10 -10.79 2.66
C TYR A 227 13.05 -12.31 2.89
N ASP A 228 12.44 -12.71 4.01
CA ASP A 228 12.23 -14.09 4.44
C ASP A 228 10.73 -14.40 4.57
N SER A 229 10.39 -15.68 4.64
CA SER A 229 9.01 -16.16 4.72
C SER A 229 8.32 -15.86 6.05
N SER A 230 9.06 -15.58 7.12
CA SER A 230 8.46 -15.34 8.44
C SER A 230 7.71 -14.01 8.46
N GLU A 231 8.31 -12.96 7.91
CA GLU A 231 7.69 -11.65 7.76
C GLU A 231 6.45 -11.69 6.87
N LEU A 232 6.49 -12.53 5.84
CA LEU A 232 5.36 -12.75 4.94
C LEU A 232 4.19 -13.44 5.65
N LYS A 233 4.48 -14.52 6.40
CA LYS A 233 3.47 -15.27 7.15
C LYS A 233 2.77 -14.37 8.16
N ASP A 234 3.53 -13.65 8.97
CA ASP A 234 3.00 -12.70 9.96
C ASP A 234 2.13 -11.62 9.30
N PHE A 235 2.54 -11.11 8.13
CA PHE A 235 1.75 -10.13 7.39
C PHE A 235 0.43 -10.69 6.89
N ASN A 236 0.45 -11.91 6.32
CA ASN A 236 -0.75 -12.57 5.81
C ASN A 236 -1.72 -12.95 6.93
N GLU A 237 -1.22 -13.41 8.08
CA GLU A 237 -2.03 -13.65 9.27
C GLU A 237 -2.73 -12.36 9.72
N GLN A 238 -2.01 -11.26 9.86
CA GLN A 238 -2.61 -9.95 10.19
C GLN A 238 -3.64 -9.50 9.14
N ALA A 239 -3.33 -9.64 7.85
CA ALA A 239 -4.24 -9.26 6.76
C ALA A 239 -5.51 -10.13 6.68
N SER A 240 -5.42 -11.41 7.06
CA SER A 240 -6.56 -12.32 7.13
C SER A 240 -7.47 -12.03 8.32
N VAL A 241 -6.90 -11.72 9.49
CA VAL A 241 -7.65 -11.28 10.67
C VAL A 241 -8.40 -9.97 10.37
N ASN A 242 -7.71 -8.98 9.81
CA ASN A 242 -8.32 -7.69 9.47
C ASN A 242 -9.45 -7.81 8.43
N ARG A 243 -9.27 -8.66 7.41
CA ARG A 243 -10.32 -8.95 6.43
C ARG A 243 -11.52 -9.67 7.05
N GLY A 244 -11.26 -10.68 7.89
CA GLY A 244 -12.33 -11.39 8.62
C GLY A 244 -13.15 -10.44 9.51
N GLY A 245 -12.49 -9.53 10.23
CA GLY A 245 -13.15 -8.48 11.00
C GLY A 245 -14.00 -7.56 10.13
N SER A 246 -13.42 -7.03 9.06
CA SER A 246 -14.10 -6.08 8.15
C SER A 246 -15.31 -6.71 7.43
N ASP A 247 -15.18 -7.93 6.92
CA ASP A 247 -16.27 -8.64 6.24
C ASP A 247 -17.44 -8.93 7.19
N ARG A 248 -17.12 -9.30 8.43
CA ARG A 248 -18.09 -9.49 9.51
C ARG A 248 -18.83 -8.19 9.84
N ILE A 249 -18.11 -7.08 10.04
CA ILE A 249 -18.73 -5.77 10.29
C ILE A 249 -19.59 -5.33 9.11
N LEU A 250 -19.15 -5.55 7.88
CA LEU A 250 -19.95 -5.24 6.69
C LEU A 250 -21.25 -6.05 6.64
N ALA A 251 -21.20 -7.34 6.98
CA ALA A 251 -22.38 -8.19 7.05
C ALA A 251 -23.37 -7.70 8.12
N ASN A 252 -22.87 -7.37 9.32
CA ASN A 252 -23.69 -6.86 10.42
C ASN A 252 -24.31 -5.49 10.08
N THR A 253 -23.54 -4.60 9.46
CA THR A 253 -24.00 -3.28 9.02
C THR A 253 -25.14 -3.41 7.99
N LYS A 254 -24.98 -4.31 7.00
CA LYS A 254 -26.05 -4.60 6.04
C LYS A 254 -27.28 -5.24 6.71
N LEU A 255 -27.08 -6.05 7.74
CA LEU A 255 -28.18 -6.62 8.51
C LEU A 255 -28.94 -5.53 9.26
N TYR A 256 -28.25 -4.61 9.95
CA TYR A 256 -28.84 -3.44 10.61
C TYR A 256 -29.71 -2.63 9.64
N ILE A 257 -29.15 -2.24 8.48
CA ILE A 257 -29.88 -1.49 7.45
C ILE A 257 -31.16 -2.21 7.03
N ARG A 258 -31.08 -3.52 6.74
CA ARG A 258 -32.27 -4.30 6.34
C ARG A 258 -33.34 -4.35 7.44
N LYS A 259 -32.93 -4.53 8.70
CA LYS A 259 -33.85 -4.56 9.84
C LYS A 259 -34.54 -3.22 10.06
N PHE A 260 -33.78 -2.13 9.89
CA PHE A 260 -34.31 -0.78 10.00
C PHE A 260 -35.29 -0.47 8.86
N ASP A 261 -34.89 -0.75 7.61
CA ASP A 261 -35.72 -0.53 6.41
C ASP A 261 -37.04 -1.31 6.47
N SER A 262 -37.01 -2.55 6.98
CA SER A 262 -38.20 -3.38 7.14
C SER A 262 -39.04 -3.06 8.38
N LYS A 263 -38.69 -2.00 9.14
CA LYS A 263 -39.30 -1.64 10.43
C LYS A 263 -39.32 -2.77 11.47
N ASP A 264 -38.32 -3.65 11.44
CA ASP A 264 -38.22 -4.77 12.38
C ASP A 264 -37.54 -4.31 13.67
N VAL A 265 -38.35 -3.72 14.57
CA VAL A 265 -37.86 -3.15 15.84
C VAL A 265 -37.18 -4.21 16.73
N LEU A 266 -37.68 -5.45 16.74
CA LEU A 266 -37.06 -6.56 17.48
C LEU A 266 -35.74 -7.00 16.84
N GLY A 267 -35.69 -6.99 15.50
CA GLY A 267 -34.47 -7.19 14.75
C GLY A 267 -33.41 -6.13 15.06
N VAL A 268 -33.78 -4.85 15.10
CA VAL A 268 -32.86 -3.78 15.53
C VAL A 268 -32.42 -3.98 16.98
N ALA A 269 -33.35 -4.31 17.89
CA ALA A 269 -33.05 -4.58 19.29
C ALA A 269 -32.00 -5.68 19.48
N SER A 270 -32.09 -6.75 18.67
CA SER A 270 -31.17 -7.89 18.74
C SER A 270 -29.72 -7.53 18.38
N LEU A 271 -29.53 -6.45 17.64
CA LEU A 271 -28.22 -5.96 17.22
C LEU A 271 -27.60 -5.00 18.23
N LEU A 272 -28.30 -4.50 19.23
CA LEU A 272 -27.75 -3.53 20.20
C LEU A 272 -27.15 -4.25 21.41
N THR A 273 -26.03 -3.77 21.98
CA THR A 273 -25.60 -4.18 23.32
C THR A 273 -26.59 -3.67 24.38
N GLU A 274 -26.55 -4.20 25.61
CA GLU A 274 -27.47 -3.74 26.68
C GLU A 274 -27.28 -2.26 27.02
N GLY A 275 -26.01 -1.81 27.03
CA GLY A 275 -25.62 -0.42 27.29
C GLY A 275 -25.44 0.44 26.03
N ALA A 276 -26.03 0.05 24.89
CA ALA A 276 -25.84 0.76 23.63
C ALA A 276 -26.24 2.25 23.73
N THR A 277 -25.56 3.11 22.98
CA THR A 277 -25.86 4.56 22.92
C THR A 277 -26.25 4.98 21.50
N LEU A 278 -27.20 5.91 21.40
CA LEU A 278 -27.56 6.58 20.15
C LEU A 278 -27.47 8.09 20.37
N TYR A 279 -26.68 8.77 19.54
CA TYR A 279 -26.57 10.22 19.57
C TYR A 279 -27.12 10.82 18.27
N ASP A 280 -28.00 11.82 18.40
CA ASP A 280 -28.43 12.69 17.30
C ASP A 280 -28.32 14.15 17.79
N PRO A 281 -27.66 15.06 17.06
CA PRO A 281 -27.49 16.46 17.47
C PRO A 281 -28.79 17.22 17.82
N LYS A 282 -29.93 16.83 17.25
CA LYS A 282 -31.23 17.46 17.50
C LYS A 282 -31.95 16.89 18.72
N ILE A 283 -31.65 15.65 19.09
CA ILE A 283 -32.39 14.88 20.10
C ILE A 283 -31.56 14.70 21.38
N GLY A 284 -30.23 14.71 21.26
CA GLY A 284 -29.29 14.41 22.31
C GLY A 284 -28.90 12.93 22.33
N GLU A 285 -28.43 12.48 23.48
CA GLU A 285 -27.99 11.09 23.70
C GLU A 285 -29.13 10.24 24.28
N VAL A 286 -29.37 9.08 23.67
CA VAL A 286 -30.29 8.04 24.12
C VAL A 286 -29.45 6.86 24.59
N VAL A 287 -29.59 6.48 25.86
CA VAL A 287 -28.72 5.48 26.51
C VAL A 287 -29.51 4.23 26.88
N GLY A 288 -28.97 3.08 26.49
CA GLY A 288 -29.48 1.75 26.79
C GLY A 288 -30.38 1.18 25.69
N ARG A 289 -30.28 -0.14 25.49
CA ARG A 289 -31.04 -0.88 24.46
C ARG A 289 -32.53 -0.55 24.48
N ALA A 290 -33.16 -0.56 25.67
CA ALA A 290 -34.59 -0.35 25.80
C ALA A 290 -35.02 1.05 25.32
N ALA A 291 -34.25 2.08 25.65
CA ALA A 291 -34.54 3.46 25.26
C ALA A 291 -34.36 3.67 23.75
N ILE A 292 -33.31 3.09 23.16
CA ILE A 292 -33.09 3.14 21.70
C ILE A 292 -34.21 2.40 20.96
N VAL A 293 -34.63 1.24 21.47
CA VAL A 293 -35.74 0.47 20.90
C VAL A 293 -37.06 1.23 20.97
N GLU A 294 -37.35 1.89 22.09
CA GLU A 294 -38.53 2.74 22.21
C GLU A 294 -38.47 3.92 21.22
N PHE A 295 -37.31 4.56 21.10
CA PHE A 295 -37.08 5.67 20.17
C PHE A 295 -37.30 5.25 18.71
N VAL A 296 -36.64 4.18 18.28
CA VAL A 296 -36.77 3.63 16.91
C VAL A 296 -38.20 3.10 16.67
N GLY A 297 -38.82 2.49 17.68
CA GLY A 297 -40.20 2.02 17.60
C GLY A 297 -41.19 3.14 17.33
N LYS A 298 -41.08 4.26 18.06
CA LYS A 298 -41.91 5.47 17.81
C LYS A 298 -41.72 5.99 16.40
N LEU A 299 -40.47 6.09 15.93
CA LEU A 299 -40.18 6.49 14.54
C LEU A 299 -40.86 5.59 13.51
N PHE A 300 -40.88 4.27 13.74
CA PHE A 300 -41.51 3.31 12.83
C PHE A 300 -43.04 3.39 12.83
N GLU A 301 -43.64 3.70 13.97
CA GLU A 301 -45.09 3.88 14.16
C GLU A 301 -45.60 5.21 13.59
N GLU A 302 -44.84 6.30 13.79
CA GLU A 302 -45.22 7.66 13.36
C GLU A 302 -45.25 7.83 11.84
N HIS A 303 -44.42 7.07 11.12
CA HIS A 303 -44.31 7.19 9.67
C HIS A 303 -44.92 6.00 8.96
N GLY A 304 -45.95 6.20 8.13
CA GLY A 304 -46.58 5.09 7.39
C GLY A 304 -45.66 4.46 6.36
N LYS A 305 -44.88 5.29 5.65
CA LYS A 305 -43.85 4.87 4.69
C LYS A 305 -42.46 5.18 5.23
N LEU A 306 -41.60 4.16 5.24
CA LEU A 306 -40.18 4.29 5.56
C LEU A 306 -39.38 3.58 4.46
N ASN A 307 -38.27 4.19 4.03
CA ASN A 307 -37.31 3.56 3.14
C ASN A 307 -35.89 4.05 3.49
N PHE A 308 -35.03 3.14 3.93
CA PHE A 308 -33.63 3.40 4.27
C PHE A 308 -32.73 2.87 3.14
N VAL A 309 -32.12 3.78 2.39
CA VAL A 309 -31.23 3.42 1.27
C VAL A 309 -29.80 3.84 1.57
N ALA A 310 -28.94 2.88 1.87
CA ALA A 310 -27.51 3.10 1.94
C ALA A 310 -26.93 3.42 0.54
N LYS A 311 -26.23 4.54 0.42
CA LYS A 311 -25.49 4.96 -0.77
C LYS A 311 -24.06 4.44 -0.75
N ARG A 312 -23.44 4.44 0.42
CA ARG A 312 -22.10 3.91 0.64
C ARG A 312 -21.98 3.34 2.04
N ILE A 313 -21.23 2.24 2.15
CA ILE A 313 -20.85 1.64 3.43
C ILE A 313 -19.32 1.54 3.43
N VAL A 314 -18.69 2.05 4.48
CA VAL A 314 -17.26 1.89 4.75
C VAL A 314 -17.12 1.19 6.10
N VAL A 315 -16.20 0.23 6.22
CA VAL A 315 -15.99 -0.54 7.45
C VAL A 315 -14.54 -0.50 7.88
N GLY A 316 -14.32 -0.45 9.19
CA GLY A 316 -13.05 -0.72 9.85
C GLY A 316 -13.11 -2.05 10.60
N GLU A 317 -12.20 -2.25 11.55
CA GLU A 317 -12.12 -3.48 12.36
C GLU A 317 -13.34 -3.67 13.26
N ASP A 318 -13.79 -2.58 13.90
CA ASP A 318 -14.86 -2.53 14.90
C ASP A 318 -15.85 -1.38 14.65
N CYS A 319 -15.79 -0.73 13.49
CA CYS A 319 -16.67 0.40 13.17
C CYS A 319 -17.17 0.37 11.72
N SER A 320 -18.30 1.03 11.48
CA SER A 320 -18.85 1.22 10.15
C SER A 320 -19.42 2.62 9.97
N VAL A 321 -19.27 3.17 8.77
CA VAL A 321 -19.87 4.43 8.33
C VAL A 321 -20.90 4.12 7.25
N ILE A 322 -22.12 4.61 7.44
CA ILE A 322 -23.21 4.48 6.46
C ILE A 322 -23.56 5.87 5.95
N GLU A 323 -23.35 6.12 4.66
CA GLU A 323 -23.95 7.28 3.98
C GLU A 323 -25.30 6.84 3.41
N PHE A 324 -26.41 7.50 3.77
CA PHE A 324 -27.75 7.04 3.39
C PHE A 324 -28.73 8.15 3.03
N ILE A 325 -29.82 7.73 2.39
CA ILE A 325 -31.04 8.51 2.22
C ILE A 325 -32.16 7.76 2.95
N LEU A 326 -32.82 8.44 3.88
CA LEU A 326 -33.98 7.95 4.60
C LEU A 326 -35.22 8.72 4.12
N THR A 327 -36.21 8.00 3.62
CA THR A 327 -37.52 8.57 3.26
C THR A 327 -38.51 8.26 4.37
N LEU A 328 -39.15 9.28 4.93
CA LEU A 328 -40.19 9.19 5.95
C LEU A 328 -41.44 9.89 5.41
N ASP A 329 -42.43 9.12 4.98
CA ASP A 329 -43.63 9.58 4.28
C ASP A 329 -43.35 10.46 3.06
N SER A 330 -43.43 11.78 3.24
CA SER A 330 -43.16 12.79 2.19
C SER A 330 -41.81 13.49 2.35
N SER A 331 -41.13 13.27 3.49
CA SER A 331 -39.85 13.88 3.82
C SER A 331 -38.70 12.99 3.37
N THR A 332 -37.65 13.62 2.84
CA THR A 332 -36.39 12.93 2.52
C THR A 332 -35.27 13.51 3.37
N ILE A 333 -34.52 12.62 4.02
CA ILE A 333 -33.43 12.96 4.92
C ILE A 333 -32.16 12.35 4.36
N ARG A 334 -31.09 13.14 4.30
CA ARG A 334 -29.75 12.63 4.05
C ARG A 334 -29.05 12.48 5.38
N GLY A 335 -28.32 11.38 5.56
CA GLY A 335 -27.69 11.10 6.83
C GLY A 335 -26.38 10.36 6.70
N ILE A 336 -25.60 10.47 7.77
CA ILE A 336 -24.44 9.62 8.03
C ILE A 336 -24.62 8.99 9.41
N ASP A 337 -24.52 7.67 9.48
CA ASP A 337 -24.42 6.94 10.74
C ASP A 337 -22.98 6.47 10.94
N LEU A 338 -22.39 6.78 12.09
CA LEU A 338 -21.17 6.18 12.59
C LEU A 338 -21.55 5.12 13.62
N ILE A 339 -21.19 3.86 13.37
CA ILE A 339 -21.55 2.75 14.25
C ILE A 339 -20.28 2.11 14.78
N THR A 340 -20.20 1.97 16.11
CA THR A 340 -19.18 1.17 16.79
C THR A 340 -19.77 -0.18 17.19
N TRP A 341 -19.05 -1.24 16.88
CA TRP A 341 -19.43 -2.64 17.10
C TRP A 341 -18.57 -3.27 18.19
N ARG A 342 -19.20 -4.08 19.04
CA ARG A 342 -18.56 -4.93 20.05
C ARG A 342 -19.25 -6.29 20.02
N ASP A 343 -18.47 -7.35 19.83
CA ASP A 343 -18.97 -8.74 19.82
C ASP A 343 -20.21 -8.94 18.94
N ASP A 344 -20.16 -8.42 17.71
CA ASP A 344 -21.24 -8.47 16.71
C ASP A 344 -22.52 -7.70 17.07
N GLN A 345 -22.47 -6.89 18.13
CA GLN A 345 -23.53 -5.98 18.53
C GLN A 345 -23.07 -4.53 18.44
N ILE A 346 -24.00 -3.62 18.19
CA ILE A 346 -23.82 -2.18 18.17
C ILE A 346 -23.69 -1.69 19.60
N GLU A 347 -22.54 -1.10 19.89
CA GLU A 347 -22.28 -0.40 21.15
C GLU A 347 -22.68 1.07 21.08
N ARG A 348 -22.49 1.71 19.92
CA ARG A 348 -22.75 3.13 19.73
C ARG A 348 -23.19 3.43 18.32
N ILE A 349 -24.17 4.32 18.18
CA ILE A 349 -24.62 4.93 16.93
C ILE A 349 -24.53 6.44 17.09
N GLU A 350 -23.88 7.12 16.16
CA GLU A 350 -23.94 8.57 16.03
C GLU A 350 -24.56 8.91 14.67
N ALA A 351 -25.78 9.44 14.72
CA ALA A 351 -26.58 9.79 13.57
C ALA A 351 -26.51 11.30 13.31
N TYR A 352 -26.07 11.67 12.11
CA TYR A 352 -25.97 13.06 11.67
C TYR A 352 -26.91 13.27 10.48
N LEU A 353 -28.03 13.97 10.71
CA LEU A 353 -29.15 14.04 9.77
C LEU A 353 -29.39 15.47 9.23
N GLU A 354 -29.52 15.60 7.92
CA GLU A 354 -29.92 16.81 7.20
C GLU A 354 -31.26 16.58 6.50
N VAL A 355 -32.28 17.38 6.87
CA VAL A 355 -33.62 17.32 6.26
C VAL A 355 -33.62 18.18 5.01
N GLN A 356 -34.10 17.65 3.88
CA GLN A 356 -34.24 18.39 2.63
C GLN A 356 -35.57 19.10 2.49
#